data_AF-A0A9Y3QVX0-F1
#
_entry.id   AF-A0A9Y3QVX0-F1
#
_cell.length_a   1.000
_cell.length_b   1.000
_cell.length_c   1.000
_cell.angle_alpha   90.00
_cell.angle_beta   90.00
_cell.angle_gamma   90.00
#
_symmetry.space_group_name_H-M   'P 1'
#
loop_
_entity.id
_entity.type
_entity.pdbx_description
1 polymer ?
#
loop_
_entity_poly.entity_id
_entity_poly.type
_entity_poly.pdbx_seq_one_letter_code
_entity_poly.pdbx_strand_id
1 'polypeptide(L)'
;MTTPSVSEKDELEEYHTALLVIYTVVLISGTISLTMMMRIMRSTTTSTTSIAVLNLIFTHFIFLLTVPFRIYYYAVHEWELGYEWCKITSSMIHIHMYMSFVLYVIILITRLLTFYKKACQVASFHRMHACIISFLVWIIVLITVPCIIHFKYGKDHDKNATRCFQFGKSIESVLILNYLTSILIIVIAIVLTAFQANVLWVLYKKHREGCTFQQEFGAQLKSLCFALIMVICFIPYHIFRLSYLNNIKELEGTNEIFLSITTFNCLDMLTFLGRRSCNMCFVGKAA
;
A
#
# COMPACT_ATOMS: atom_id res chain seq x y z
N MET A 1 23.55 32.09 7.15
CA MET A 1 23.19 30.88 7.91
C MET A 1 22.37 31.34 9.11
N THR A 2 21.05 31.38 8.97
CA THR A 2 20.13 31.67 10.07
C THR A 2 19.95 30.40 10.87
N THR A 3 20.27 30.44 12.16
CA THR A 3 19.93 29.38 13.11
C THR A 3 18.41 29.24 13.17
N PRO A 4 17.84 28.04 13.05
CA PRO A 4 16.40 27.85 13.12
C PRO A 4 15.87 28.33 14.47
N SER A 5 14.70 28.97 14.42
CA SER A 5 14.01 29.48 15.60
C SER A 5 13.61 28.34 16.54
N VAL A 6 13.40 28.62 17.84
CA VAL A 6 13.02 27.60 18.83
C VAL A 6 11.73 26.87 18.40
N SER A 7 10.77 27.60 17.82
CA SER A 7 9.52 27.07 17.27
C SER A 7 9.72 26.05 16.15
N GLU A 8 10.66 26.29 15.22
CA GLU A 8 10.94 25.35 14.11
C GLU A 8 11.60 24.05 14.59
N LYS A 9 12.36 24.10 15.71
CA LYS A 9 12.96 22.90 16.30
C LYS A 9 11.92 22.05 17.00
N ASP A 10 11.01 22.67 17.75
CA ASP A 10 9.96 21.96 18.48
C ASP A 10 8.98 21.25 17.52
N GLU A 11 8.61 21.89 16.40
CA GLU A 11 7.78 21.26 15.37
C GLU A 11 8.48 20.06 14.70
N LEU A 12 9.77 20.18 14.38
CA LEU A 12 10.54 19.09 13.74
C LEU A 12 10.65 17.85 14.64
N GLU A 13 10.85 18.05 15.94
CA GLU A 13 10.89 16.98 16.95
C GLU A 13 9.53 16.27 17.10
N GLU A 14 8.42 17.02 17.01
CA GLU A 14 7.08 16.44 17.02
C GLU A 14 6.84 15.53 15.81
N TYR A 15 7.22 15.97 14.60
CA TYR A 15 7.13 15.15 13.38
C TYR A 15 7.96 13.87 13.49
N HIS A 16 9.21 13.97 13.95
CA HIS A 16 10.09 12.82 14.11
C HIS A 16 9.53 11.80 15.11
N THR A 17 9.02 12.28 16.24
CA THR A 17 8.38 11.43 17.26
C THR A 17 7.15 10.71 16.70
N ALA A 18 6.28 11.43 15.99
CA ALA A 18 5.10 10.86 15.36
C ALA A 18 5.47 9.78 14.33
N LEU A 19 6.46 10.06 13.46
CA LEU A 19 6.92 9.12 12.44
C LEU A 19 7.57 7.88 13.05
N LEU A 20 8.37 8.04 14.10
CA LEU A 20 8.95 6.93 14.86
C LEU A 20 7.87 6.00 15.40
N VAL A 21 6.82 6.56 16.02
CA VAL A 21 5.69 5.79 16.55
C VAL A 21 4.96 5.06 15.42
N ILE A 22 4.61 5.76 14.34
CA ILE A 22 3.88 5.17 13.21
C ILE A 22 4.67 4.01 12.60
N TYR A 23 5.94 4.20 12.28
CA TYR A 23 6.76 3.14 11.67
C TYR A 23 6.98 1.96 12.61
N THR A 24 7.10 2.19 13.92
CA THR A 24 7.18 1.11 14.91
C THR A 24 5.88 0.29 14.94
N VAL A 25 4.73 0.95 14.96
CA VAL A 25 3.42 0.29 14.89
C VAL A 25 3.28 -0.51 13.60
N VAL A 26 3.64 0.09 12.46
CA VAL A 26 3.58 -0.54 11.13
C VAL A 26 4.49 -1.77 11.07
N LEU A 27 5.70 -1.69 11.62
CA LEU A 27 6.63 -2.82 11.65
C LEU A 27 6.06 -4.00 12.44
N ILE A 28 5.58 -3.75 13.66
CA ILE A 28 5.05 -4.79 14.55
C ILE A 28 3.79 -5.41 13.93
N SER A 29 2.82 -4.56 13.61
CA SER A 29 1.50 -4.98 13.13
C SER A 29 1.56 -5.59 11.72
N GLY A 30 2.40 -5.06 10.83
CA GLY A 30 2.66 -5.62 9.50
C GLY A 30 3.37 -6.97 9.57
N THR A 31 4.36 -7.13 10.45
CA THR A 31 5.05 -8.43 10.64
C THR A 31 4.11 -9.50 11.19
N ILE A 32 3.25 -9.14 12.15
CA ILE A 32 2.20 -10.04 12.66
C ILE A 32 1.26 -10.44 11.53
N SER A 33 0.76 -9.47 10.76
CA SER A 33 -0.17 -9.68 9.64
C SER A 33 0.43 -10.61 8.57
N LEU A 34 1.69 -10.37 8.20
CA LEU A 34 2.43 -11.18 7.24
C LEU A 34 2.65 -12.62 7.75
N THR A 35 3.08 -12.76 9.01
CA THR A 35 3.31 -14.07 9.62
C THR A 35 2.02 -14.89 9.68
N MET A 36 0.91 -14.26 10.07
CA MET A 36 -0.41 -14.90 10.10
C MET A 36 -0.84 -15.34 8.70
N MET A 37 -0.66 -14.49 7.69
CA MET A 37 -0.98 -14.84 6.30
C MET A 37 -0.17 -16.03 5.81
N MET A 38 1.15 -16.06 6.07
CA MET A 38 2.01 -17.18 5.70
C MET A 38 1.59 -18.49 6.37
N ARG A 39 1.14 -18.45 7.63
CA ARG A 39 0.58 -19.62 8.33
C ARG A 39 -0.73 -20.10 7.70
N ILE A 40 -1.65 -19.18 7.39
CA ILE A 40 -2.92 -19.50 6.73
C ILE A 40 -2.64 -20.16 5.37
N MET A 41 -1.73 -19.59 4.59
CA MET A 41 -1.34 -20.11 3.29
C MET A 41 -0.73 -21.51 3.35
N ARG A 42 0.09 -21.81 4.37
CA ARG A 42 0.64 -23.16 4.59
C ARG A 42 -0.42 -24.17 5.03
N SER A 43 -1.38 -23.73 5.85
CA SER A 43 -2.44 -24.60 6.36
C SER A 43 -3.55 -24.88 5.34
N THR A 44 -3.71 -24.03 4.33
CA THR A 44 -4.73 -24.21 3.30
C THR A 44 -4.13 -25.05 2.18
N THR A 45 -4.62 -26.27 1.95
CA THR A 45 -4.22 -27.10 0.80
C THR A 45 -4.37 -26.27 -0.47
N THR A 46 -3.22 -25.98 -1.08
CA THR A 46 -2.94 -24.94 -2.07
C THR A 46 -3.90 -24.97 -3.27
N SER A 47 -4.73 -23.93 -3.46
CA SER A 47 -5.34 -23.67 -4.80
C SER A 47 -5.97 -22.28 -5.00
N THR A 48 -6.37 -21.55 -3.94
CA THR A 48 -7.27 -20.37 -4.13
C THR A 48 -6.60 -18.99 -4.07
N THR A 49 -5.32 -18.86 -3.68
CA THR A 49 -4.66 -17.55 -3.60
C THR A 49 -4.23 -17.08 -4.99
N SER A 50 -4.73 -15.92 -5.42
CA SER A 50 -4.36 -15.32 -6.71
C SER A 50 -2.91 -14.82 -6.71
N ILE A 51 -2.25 -14.85 -7.85
CA ILE A 51 -0.87 -14.36 -8.05
C ILE A 51 -0.72 -12.91 -7.59
N ALA A 52 -1.71 -12.05 -7.84
CA ALA A 52 -1.70 -10.66 -7.37
C ALA A 52 -1.59 -10.54 -5.84
N VAL A 53 -2.21 -11.45 -5.08
CA VAL A 53 -2.12 -11.47 -3.61
C VAL A 53 -0.73 -11.94 -3.16
N LEU A 54 -0.12 -12.89 -3.87
CA LEU A 54 1.27 -13.31 -3.60
C LEU A 54 2.26 -12.16 -3.83
N ASN A 55 2.12 -11.44 -4.94
CA ASN A 55 2.95 -10.27 -5.23
C ASN A 55 2.77 -9.18 -4.18
N LEU A 56 1.55 -9.02 -3.66
CA LEU A 56 1.24 -8.05 -2.63
C LEU A 56 1.92 -8.41 -1.31
N ILE A 57 1.81 -9.67 -0.89
CA ILE A 57 2.54 -10.22 0.28
C ILE A 57 4.04 -9.96 0.15
N PHE A 58 4.63 -10.25 -1.01
CA PHE A 58 6.05 -10.03 -1.25
C PHE A 58 6.43 -8.54 -1.25
N THR A 59 5.57 -7.69 -1.78
CA THR A 59 5.73 -6.22 -1.75
C THR A 59 5.74 -5.71 -0.30
N HIS A 60 4.82 -6.16 0.54
CA HIS A 60 4.81 -5.83 1.98
C HIS A 60 6.04 -6.35 2.70
N PHE A 61 6.49 -7.57 2.40
CA PHE A 61 7.69 -8.15 3.00
C PHE A 61 8.93 -7.29 2.71
N ILE A 62 9.18 -6.95 1.44
CA ILE A 62 10.34 -6.11 1.08
C ILE A 62 10.25 -4.74 1.77
N PHE A 63 9.08 -4.12 1.79
CA PHE A 63 8.89 -2.83 2.45
C PHE A 63 9.21 -2.92 3.95
N LEU A 64 8.66 -3.92 4.65
CA LEU A 64 8.88 -4.13 6.09
C LEU A 64 10.36 -4.35 6.43
N LEU A 65 11.17 -4.94 5.53
CA LEU A 65 12.62 -5.04 5.72
C LEU A 65 13.33 -3.67 5.74
N THR A 66 12.76 -2.67 5.06
CA THR A 66 13.32 -1.31 5.01
C THR A 66 12.87 -0.40 6.16
N VAL A 67 11.76 -0.74 6.82
CA VAL A 67 11.17 0.08 7.91
C VAL A 67 12.12 0.28 9.11
N PRO A 68 12.88 -0.73 9.59
CA PRO A 68 13.82 -0.53 10.71
C PRO A 68 14.85 0.59 10.47
N PHE A 69 15.27 0.80 9.22
CA PHE A 69 16.21 1.88 8.88
C PHE A 69 15.56 3.27 8.99
N ARG A 70 14.26 3.38 8.68
CA ARG A 70 13.50 4.61 8.95
C ARG A 70 13.37 4.87 10.45
N ILE A 71 13.07 3.83 11.23
CA ILE A 71 12.99 3.94 12.70
C ILE A 71 14.34 4.40 13.26
N TYR A 72 15.45 3.81 12.80
CA TYR A 72 16.80 4.24 13.17
C TYR A 72 17.01 5.73 12.89
N TYR A 73 16.67 6.21 11.69
CA TYR A 73 16.82 7.62 11.35
C TYR A 73 15.99 8.54 12.27
N TYR A 74 14.71 8.22 12.49
CA TYR A 74 13.86 9.06 13.33
C TYR A 74 14.20 8.98 14.83
N ALA A 75 14.94 7.94 15.27
CA ALA A 75 15.41 7.80 16.64
C ALA A 75 16.76 8.50 16.88
N VAL A 76 17.66 8.47 15.89
CA VAL A 76 19.03 9.00 16.00
C VAL A 76 19.15 10.41 15.43
N HIS A 77 18.18 10.85 14.63
CA HIS A 77 18.14 12.14 13.93
C HIS A 77 19.26 12.35 12.90
N GLU A 78 20.10 11.33 12.68
CA GLU A 78 21.22 11.34 11.74
C GLU A 78 21.26 10.03 10.93
N TRP A 79 21.80 10.10 9.71
CA TRP A 79 21.95 8.97 8.79
C TRP A 79 23.42 8.68 8.49
N GLU A 80 23.93 7.55 9.00
CA GLU A 80 25.33 7.14 8.83
C GLU A 80 25.52 5.93 7.88
N LEU A 81 24.43 5.33 7.38
CA LEU A 81 24.48 4.09 6.57
C LEU A 81 24.86 4.32 5.10
N GLY A 82 25.33 5.53 4.77
CA GLY A 82 25.74 5.93 3.43
C GLY A 82 24.60 6.37 2.53
N TYR A 83 24.96 7.17 1.52
CA TYR A 83 24.02 7.85 0.63
C TYR A 83 23.13 6.89 -0.18
N GLU A 84 23.70 5.83 -0.77
CA GLU A 84 22.93 4.87 -1.58
C GLU A 84 21.87 4.14 -0.75
N TRP A 85 22.17 3.83 0.52
CA TRP A 85 21.21 3.17 1.40
C TRP A 85 20.06 4.10 1.82
N CYS A 86 20.37 5.39 2.09
CA CYS A 86 19.34 6.41 2.32
C CYS A 86 18.39 6.48 1.12
N LYS A 87 18.96 6.52 -0.07
CA LYS A 87 18.25 6.60 -1.34
C LYS A 87 17.29 5.44 -1.56
N ILE A 88 17.75 4.21 -1.32
CA ILE A 88 16.94 2.98 -1.40
C ILE A 88 15.81 3.03 -0.39
N THR A 89 16.12 3.30 0.88
CA THR A 89 15.14 3.34 1.99
C THR A 89 14.08 4.42 1.78
N SER A 90 14.50 5.58 1.28
CA SER A 90 13.64 6.71 0.97
C SER A 90 12.70 6.44 -0.19
N SER A 91 13.21 5.79 -1.24
CA SER A 91 12.41 5.43 -2.41
C SER A 91 11.42 4.29 -2.13
N MET A 92 11.78 3.37 -1.22
CA MET A 92 10.99 2.15 -0.97
C MET A 92 9.54 2.43 -0.56
N ILE A 93 9.26 3.47 0.23
CA ILE A 93 7.88 3.80 0.61
C ILE A 93 7.00 4.17 -0.59
N HIS A 94 7.57 4.91 -1.56
CA HIS A 94 6.87 5.31 -2.76
C HIS A 94 6.62 4.10 -3.67
N ILE A 95 7.63 3.25 -3.82
CA ILE A 95 7.54 2.03 -4.61
C ILE A 95 6.48 1.10 -4.02
N HIS A 96 6.53 0.90 -2.70
CA HIS A 96 5.56 0.11 -1.95
C HIS A 96 4.14 0.64 -2.15
N MET A 97 3.93 1.95 -1.96
CA MET A 97 2.64 2.59 -2.19
C MET A 97 2.12 2.33 -3.62
N TYR A 98 2.88 2.69 -4.66
CA TYR A 98 2.40 2.52 -6.05
C TYR A 98 2.20 1.04 -6.43
N MET A 99 3.08 0.15 -5.96
CA MET A 99 2.95 -1.28 -6.22
C MET A 99 1.73 -1.88 -5.56
N SER A 100 1.51 -1.59 -4.28
CA SER A 100 0.31 -2.03 -3.56
C SER A 100 -0.95 -1.50 -4.23
N PHE A 101 -0.98 -0.25 -4.67
CA PHE A 101 -2.12 0.33 -5.39
C PHE A 101 -2.43 -0.44 -6.68
N VAL A 102 -1.44 -0.67 -7.55
CA VAL A 102 -1.62 -1.42 -8.81
C VAL A 102 -2.11 -2.84 -8.54
N LEU A 103 -1.56 -3.51 -7.53
CA LEU A 103 -1.98 -4.85 -7.15
C LEU A 103 -3.41 -4.88 -6.61
N TYR A 104 -3.84 -3.90 -5.82
CA TYR A 104 -5.23 -3.76 -5.41
C TYR A 104 -6.15 -3.58 -6.61
N VAL A 105 -5.81 -2.69 -7.55
CA VAL A 105 -6.60 -2.49 -8.79
C VAL A 105 -6.78 -3.82 -9.54
N ILE A 106 -5.71 -4.59 -9.72
CA ILE A 106 -5.76 -5.91 -10.38
C ILE A 106 -6.69 -6.87 -9.62
N ILE A 107 -6.57 -6.94 -8.28
CA ILE A 107 -7.41 -7.78 -7.43
C ILE A 107 -8.89 -7.39 -7.59
N LEU A 108 -9.21 -6.10 -7.47
CA LEU A 108 -10.58 -5.60 -7.54
C LEU A 108 -11.20 -5.83 -8.92
N ILE A 109 -10.49 -5.49 -10.00
CA ILE A 109 -10.98 -5.72 -11.37
C ILE A 109 -11.22 -7.21 -11.61
N THR A 110 -10.29 -8.08 -11.19
CA THR A 110 -10.46 -9.52 -11.31
C THR A 110 -11.72 -10.00 -10.59
N ARG A 111 -12.02 -9.46 -9.41
CA ARG A 111 -13.23 -9.81 -8.64
C ARG A 111 -14.51 -9.31 -9.29
N LEU A 112 -14.51 -8.09 -9.83
CA LEU A 112 -15.65 -7.53 -10.58
C LEU A 112 -15.92 -8.36 -11.83
N LEU A 113 -14.89 -8.64 -12.64
CA LEU A 113 -15.03 -9.45 -13.85
C LEU A 113 -15.55 -10.86 -13.54
N THR A 114 -15.07 -11.49 -12.46
CA THR A 114 -15.55 -12.81 -12.03
C THR A 114 -17.05 -12.79 -11.72
N PHE A 115 -17.53 -11.74 -11.05
CA PHE A 115 -18.94 -11.56 -10.71
C PHE A 115 -19.81 -11.36 -11.95
N TYR A 116 -19.40 -10.48 -12.87
CA TYR A 116 -20.20 -10.13 -14.06
C TYR A 116 -20.15 -11.20 -15.17
N LYS A 117 -19.06 -11.94 -15.35
CA LYS A 117 -18.84 -12.80 -16.53
C LYS A 117 -19.04 -14.32 -16.33
N LYS A 118 -19.70 -14.79 -15.26
CA LYS A 118 -19.93 -16.24 -14.99
C LYS A 118 -18.68 -17.11 -15.21
N ALA A 119 -17.78 -17.12 -14.23
CA ALA A 119 -16.63 -18.02 -13.95
C ALA A 119 -16.01 -18.95 -15.06
N CYS A 120 -16.78 -19.70 -15.85
CA CYS A 120 -16.28 -20.81 -16.68
C CYS A 120 -15.40 -20.39 -17.86
N GLN A 121 -15.68 -19.27 -18.54
CA GLN A 121 -14.93 -18.89 -19.74
C GLN A 121 -13.69 -18.03 -19.45
N VAL A 122 -13.52 -17.56 -18.20
CA VAL A 122 -12.51 -16.58 -17.81
C VAL A 122 -11.33 -17.21 -17.06
N ALA A 123 -11.52 -18.35 -16.40
CA ALA A 123 -10.56 -18.86 -15.42
C ALA A 123 -9.18 -19.27 -15.97
N SER A 124 -9.11 -19.95 -17.12
CA SER A 124 -7.84 -20.45 -17.68
C SER A 124 -7.04 -19.34 -18.40
N PHE A 125 -7.72 -18.54 -19.22
CA PHE A 125 -7.14 -17.42 -19.95
C PHE A 125 -6.52 -16.38 -18.99
N HIS A 126 -7.19 -16.10 -17.87
CA HIS A 126 -6.73 -15.08 -16.93
C HIS A 126 -5.53 -15.51 -16.09
N ARG A 127 -5.29 -16.82 -15.87
CA ARG A 127 -4.15 -17.29 -15.04
C ARG A 127 -2.81 -17.11 -15.76
N MET A 128 -2.74 -17.46 -17.05
CA MET A 128 -1.54 -17.25 -17.86
C MET A 128 -1.27 -15.76 -18.08
N HIS A 129 -2.30 -14.98 -18.42
CA HIS A 129 -2.17 -13.52 -18.53
C HIS A 129 -1.79 -12.87 -17.19
N ALA A 130 -2.31 -13.34 -16.05
CA ALA A 130 -1.91 -12.84 -14.74
C ALA A 130 -0.45 -13.17 -14.40
N CYS A 131 0.07 -14.35 -14.77
CA CYS A 131 1.50 -14.65 -14.65
C CYS A 131 2.35 -13.69 -15.49
N ILE A 132 1.96 -13.46 -16.75
CA ILE A 132 2.68 -12.59 -17.69
C ILE A 132 2.64 -11.14 -17.20
N ILE A 133 1.46 -10.62 -16.82
CA ILE A 133 1.30 -9.27 -16.28
C ILE A 133 2.10 -9.13 -14.99
N SER A 134 2.07 -10.12 -14.10
CA SER A 134 2.88 -10.14 -12.87
C SER A 134 4.38 -10.05 -13.19
N PHE A 135 4.86 -10.86 -14.12
CA PHE A 135 6.26 -10.86 -14.54
C PHE A 135 6.66 -9.51 -15.16
N LEU A 136 5.82 -8.94 -16.02
CA LEU A 136 6.03 -7.64 -16.63
C LEU A 136 6.03 -6.51 -15.59
N VAL A 137 5.11 -6.53 -14.62
CA VAL A 137 5.08 -5.56 -13.51
C VAL A 137 6.39 -5.63 -12.73
N TRP A 138 6.87 -6.83 -12.39
CA TRP A 138 8.14 -6.99 -11.68
C TRP A 138 9.35 -6.56 -12.50
N ILE A 139 9.40 -6.84 -13.80
CA ILE A 139 10.48 -6.35 -14.67
C ILE A 139 10.46 -4.82 -14.74
N ILE A 140 9.28 -4.23 -14.96
CA ILE A 140 9.13 -2.76 -15.00
C ILE A 140 9.58 -2.17 -13.68
N VAL A 141 9.22 -2.78 -12.55
CA VAL A 141 9.63 -2.31 -11.22
C VAL A 141 11.14 -2.46 -11.03
N LEU A 142 11.70 -3.65 -11.26
CA LEU A 142 13.12 -3.94 -11.10
C LEU A 142 14.03 -3.12 -12.02
N ILE A 143 13.51 -2.56 -13.11
CA ILE A 143 14.25 -1.66 -13.99
C ILE A 143 13.97 -0.19 -13.63
N THR A 144 12.70 0.19 -13.57
CA THR A 144 12.29 1.59 -13.40
C THR A 144 12.65 2.10 -12.01
N VAL A 145 12.55 1.26 -10.97
CA VAL A 145 12.89 1.64 -9.61
C VAL A 145 14.38 1.96 -9.47
N PRO A 146 15.33 1.05 -9.79
CA PRO A 146 16.75 1.39 -9.72
C PRO A 146 17.12 2.54 -10.65
N CYS A 147 16.49 2.67 -11.82
CA CYS A 147 16.75 3.81 -12.71
C CYS A 147 16.27 5.14 -12.14
N ILE A 148 15.06 5.21 -11.59
CA ILE A 148 14.53 6.43 -10.95
C ILE A 148 15.36 6.78 -9.73
N ILE A 149 15.68 5.78 -8.90
CA ILE A 149 16.61 5.92 -7.79
C ILE A 149 17.90 6.50 -8.36
N HIS A 150 18.69 5.73 -9.10
CA HIS A 150 20.04 6.08 -9.53
C HIS A 150 20.13 7.44 -10.26
N PHE A 151 19.23 7.73 -11.20
CA PHE A 151 19.37 8.88 -12.10
C PHE A 151 18.57 10.13 -11.71
N LYS A 152 17.52 10.01 -10.88
CA LYS A 152 16.61 11.13 -10.58
C LYS A 152 16.52 11.45 -9.10
N TYR A 153 16.60 10.45 -8.23
CA TYR A 153 16.44 10.64 -6.80
C TYR A 153 17.71 11.21 -6.16
N GLY A 154 17.61 12.35 -5.45
CA GLY A 154 18.73 12.97 -4.72
C GLY A 154 19.84 13.58 -5.58
N LYS A 155 19.62 13.82 -6.88
CA LYS A 155 20.65 14.31 -7.80
C LYS A 155 21.33 15.63 -7.35
N ASP A 156 20.60 16.47 -6.63
CA ASP A 156 21.07 17.77 -6.12
C ASP A 156 21.27 17.78 -4.58
N HIS A 157 21.32 16.61 -3.95
CA HIS A 157 21.54 16.48 -2.51
C HIS A 157 23.04 16.43 -2.19
N ASP A 158 23.45 17.07 -1.10
CA ASP A 158 24.81 16.98 -0.62
C ASP A 158 25.12 15.53 -0.22
N LYS A 159 26.19 14.96 -0.77
CA LYS A 159 26.61 13.58 -0.48
C LYS A 159 27.15 13.42 0.94
N ASN A 160 27.49 14.55 1.60
CA ASN A 160 27.97 14.61 2.97
C ASN A 160 26.87 15.01 3.98
N ALA A 161 25.63 15.21 3.52
CA ALA A 161 24.54 15.53 4.43
C ALA A 161 24.17 14.30 5.28
N THR A 162 24.15 14.49 6.60
CA THR A 162 23.68 13.51 7.59
C THR A 162 22.15 13.39 7.63
N ARG A 163 21.43 14.25 6.89
CA ARG A 163 19.96 14.20 6.78
C ARG A 163 19.55 13.32 5.62
N CYS A 164 18.61 12.42 5.88
CA CYS A 164 17.96 11.56 4.88
C CYS A 164 16.49 11.98 4.69
N PHE A 165 15.85 11.51 3.62
CA PHE A 165 14.43 11.76 3.29
C PHE A 165 14.04 13.18 2.81
N GLN A 166 14.98 14.13 2.74
CA GLN A 166 14.73 15.48 2.19
C GLN A 166 14.89 15.55 0.66
N PHE A 167 13.99 14.90 -0.08
CA PHE A 167 14.06 14.80 -1.56
C PHE A 167 13.07 15.71 -2.31
N GLY A 168 12.43 16.65 -1.60
CA GLY A 168 11.40 17.54 -2.14
C GLY A 168 11.81 18.33 -3.38
N LYS A 169 13.09 18.72 -3.53
CA LYS A 169 13.58 19.47 -4.70
C LYS A 169 13.47 18.73 -6.03
N SER A 170 13.50 17.40 -6.05
CA SER A 170 13.33 16.65 -7.30
C SER A 170 11.89 16.71 -7.85
N ILE A 171 10.93 17.11 -7.02
CA ILE A 171 9.48 17.16 -7.33
C ILE A 171 9.13 18.34 -8.25
N GLU A 172 9.84 19.48 -8.16
CA GLU A 172 9.59 20.66 -8.99
C GLU A 172 9.72 20.34 -10.49
N SER A 173 10.68 19.50 -10.87
CA SER A 173 10.93 19.12 -12.26
C SER A 173 9.84 18.23 -12.89
N VAL A 174 8.93 17.68 -12.08
CA VAL A 174 7.91 16.71 -12.49
C VAL A 174 6.53 17.03 -11.90
N LEU A 175 6.25 18.32 -11.64
CA LEU A 175 5.01 18.81 -11.04
C LEU A 175 3.75 18.27 -11.72
N ILE A 176 3.66 18.41 -13.06
CA ILE A 176 2.50 17.99 -13.86
C ILE A 176 2.24 16.49 -13.71
N LEU A 177 3.30 15.67 -13.74
CA LEU A 177 3.16 14.23 -13.58
C LEU A 177 2.63 13.87 -12.19
N ASN A 178 3.08 14.55 -11.14
CA ASN A 178 2.59 14.30 -9.77
C ASN A 178 1.11 14.67 -9.60
N TYR A 179 0.65 15.76 -10.23
CA TYR A 179 -0.76 16.13 -10.28
C TYR A 179 -1.59 15.05 -11.00
N LEU A 180 -1.19 14.67 -12.21
CA LEU A 180 -1.89 13.66 -13.01
C LEU A 180 -1.96 12.31 -12.28
N THR A 181 -0.84 11.85 -11.70
CA THR A 181 -0.80 10.60 -10.94
C THR A 181 -1.71 10.64 -9.71
N SER A 182 -1.70 11.74 -8.96
CA SER A 182 -2.53 11.85 -7.74
C SER A 182 -4.03 11.89 -8.06
N ILE A 183 -4.43 12.64 -9.09
CA ILE A 183 -5.82 12.67 -9.57
C ILE A 183 -6.25 11.28 -10.05
N LEU A 184 -5.41 10.60 -10.85
CA LEU A 184 -5.70 9.27 -11.36
C LEU A 184 -5.93 8.25 -10.23
N ILE A 185 -5.07 8.26 -9.20
CA ILE A 185 -5.19 7.36 -8.05
C ILE A 185 -6.50 7.59 -7.30
N ILE A 186 -6.85 8.85 -7.03
CA ILE A 186 -8.10 9.22 -6.35
C ILE A 186 -9.31 8.73 -7.15
N VAL A 187 -9.36 9.04 -8.45
CA VAL A 187 -10.48 8.66 -9.32
C VAL A 187 -10.64 7.14 -9.38
N ILE A 188 -9.55 6.40 -9.61
CA ILE A 188 -9.59 4.94 -9.68
C ILE A 188 -10.05 4.34 -8.34
N ALA A 189 -9.53 4.85 -7.21
CA ALA A 189 -9.90 4.35 -5.88
C ALA A 189 -11.40 4.54 -5.60
N ILE A 190 -11.95 5.72 -5.91
CA ILE A 190 -13.38 6.03 -5.72
C ILE A 190 -14.24 5.15 -6.63
N VAL A 191 -13.92 5.09 -7.93
CA VAL A 191 -14.71 4.35 -8.92
C VAL A 191 -14.74 2.85 -8.60
N LEU A 192 -13.59 2.25 -8.30
CA LEU A 192 -13.54 0.83 -7.95
C LEU A 192 -14.26 0.54 -6.64
N THR A 193 -14.15 1.41 -5.63
CA THR A 193 -14.89 1.25 -4.37
C THR A 193 -16.40 1.31 -4.59
N ALA A 194 -16.88 2.25 -5.39
CA ALA A 194 -18.31 2.35 -5.72
C ALA A 194 -18.83 1.10 -6.44
N PHE A 195 -18.08 0.57 -7.42
CA PHE A 195 -18.46 -0.66 -8.11
C PHE A 195 -18.49 -1.87 -7.15
N GLN A 196 -17.49 -2.01 -6.27
CA GLN A 196 -17.44 -3.11 -5.29
C GLN A 196 -18.59 -3.02 -4.29
N ALA A 197 -18.90 -1.82 -3.80
CA ALA A 197 -20.02 -1.58 -2.90
C ALA A 197 -21.36 -1.93 -3.58
N ASN A 198 -21.55 -1.55 -4.84
CA ASN A 198 -22.74 -1.90 -5.61
C ASN A 198 -22.88 -3.43 -5.80
N VAL A 199 -21.79 -4.12 -6.16
CA VAL A 199 -21.81 -5.59 -6.26
C VAL A 199 -22.17 -6.25 -4.94
N LEU A 200 -21.59 -5.79 -3.83
CA LEU A 200 -21.92 -6.31 -2.50
C LEU A 200 -23.38 -6.04 -2.12
N TRP A 201 -23.90 -4.86 -2.45
CA TRP A 201 -25.30 -4.50 -2.23
C TRP A 201 -26.26 -5.41 -3.01
N VAL A 202 -25.98 -5.65 -4.29
CA VAL A 202 -26.75 -6.57 -5.13
C VAL A 202 -26.73 -7.99 -4.55
N LEU A 203 -25.56 -8.46 -4.12
CA LEU A 203 -25.42 -9.76 -3.46
C LEU A 203 -26.18 -9.82 -2.14
N TYR A 204 -26.10 -8.78 -1.32
CA TYR A 204 -26.82 -8.70 -0.05
C TYR A 204 -28.34 -8.83 -0.24
N LYS A 205 -28.90 -8.13 -1.25
CA LYS A 205 -30.32 -8.22 -1.59
C LYS A 205 -30.72 -9.64 -2.03
N LYS A 206 -29.83 -10.34 -2.74
CA LYS A 206 -30.05 -11.71 -3.24
C LYS A 206 -29.78 -12.80 -2.19
N HIS A 207 -28.96 -12.50 -1.18
CA HIS A 207 -28.52 -13.44 -0.14
C HIS A 207 -29.66 -13.93 0.78
N ARG A 208 -30.85 -13.32 0.72
CA ARG A 208 -32.04 -13.82 1.44
C ARG A 208 -32.48 -15.24 1.04
N GLU A 209 -31.91 -15.83 -0.02
CA GLU A 209 -32.47 -17.05 -0.66
C GLU A 209 -31.55 -18.30 -0.70
N GLY A 210 -30.32 -18.32 -0.14
CA GLY A 210 -29.57 -19.61 -0.02
C GLY A 210 -28.06 -19.60 0.30
N CYS A 211 -27.54 -20.78 0.68
CA CYS A 211 -26.16 -21.04 1.17
C CYS A 211 -25.03 -20.80 0.14
N THR A 212 -25.24 -21.05 -1.16
CA THR A 212 -24.20 -20.89 -2.20
C THR A 212 -23.73 -19.43 -2.34
N PHE A 213 -24.59 -18.47 -2.01
CA PHE A 213 -24.25 -17.04 -1.99
C PHE A 213 -23.30 -16.65 -0.86
N GLN A 214 -23.16 -17.46 0.19
CA GLN A 214 -22.38 -17.10 1.38
C GLN A 214 -20.87 -17.09 1.09
N GLN A 215 -20.38 -18.00 0.24
CA GLN A 215 -18.97 -18.04 -0.16
C GLN A 215 -18.61 -16.89 -1.12
N GLU A 216 -19.49 -16.58 -2.07
CA GLU A 216 -19.33 -15.44 -2.98
C GLU A 216 -19.42 -14.10 -2.23
N PHE A 217 -20.37 -13.96 -1.30
CA PHE A 217 -20.50 -12.80 -0.43
C PHE A 217 -19.23 -12.58 0.40
N GLY A 218 -18.69 -13.63 1.03
CA GLY A 218 -17.44 -13.53 1.79
C GLY A 218 -16.23 -13.15 0.93
N ALA A 219 -16.18 -13.58 -0.33
CA ALA A 219 -15.13 -13.19 -1.27
C ALA A 219 -15.25 -11.71 -1.69
N GLN A 220 -16.47 -11.23 -1.95
CA GLN A 220 -16.73 -9.83 -2.31
C GLN A 220 -16.60 -8.89 -1.11
N LEU A 221 -16.92 -9.33 0.11
CA LEU A 221 -16.66 -8.57 1.33
C LEU A 221 -15.16 -8.32 1.51
N LYS A 222 -14.31 -9.32 1.28
CA LYS A 222 -12.84 -9.13 1.29
C LYS A 222 -12.38 -8.16 0.20
N SER A 223 -12.97 -8.27 -0.99
CA SER A 223 -12.72 -7.33 -2.09
C SER A 223 -13.07 -5.89 -1.68
N LEU A 224 -14.21 -5.69 -1.02
CA LEU A 224 -14.58 -4.38 -0.46
C LEU A 224 -13.59 -3.91 0.61
N CYS A 225 -13.12 -4.79 1.51
CA CYS A 225 -12.10 -4.40 2.49
C CYS A 225 -10.83 -3.88 1.81
N PHE A 226 -10.34 -4.53 0.75
CA PHE A 226 -9.21 -4.00 -0.02
C PHE A 226 -9.52 -2.64 -0.65
N ALA A 227 -10.73 -2.44 -1.17
CA ALA A 227 -11.15 -1.16 -1.72
C ALA A 227 -11.19 -0.04 -0.66
N LEU A 228 -11.71 -0.34 0.54
CA LEU A 228 -11.71 0.58 1.67
C LEU A 228 -10.30 0.93 2.15
N ILE A 229 -9.38 -0.04 2.14
CA ILE A 229 -7.96 0.22 2.45
C ILE A 229 -7.35 1.19 1.44
N MET A 230 -7.67 1.07 0.14
CA MET A 230 -7.24 2.06 -0.85
C MET A 230 -7.75 3.46 -0.51
N VAL A 231 -9.03 3.58 -0.15
CA VAL A 231 -9.65 4.86 0.21
C VAL A 231 -8.99 5.47 1.45
N ILE A 232 -8.84 4.69 2.52
CA ILE A 232 -8.35 5.19 3.81
C ILE A 232 -6.85 5.48 3.76
N CYS A 233 -6.05 4.62 3.11
CA CYS A 233 -4.60 4.73 3.16
C CYS A 233 -4.02 5.63 2.06
N PHE A 234 -4.66 5.74 0.88
CA PHE A 234 -4.05 6.43 -0.27
C PHE A 234 -4.69 7.78 -0.59
N ILE A 235 -6.02 7.89 -0.49
CA ILE A 235 -6.71 9.14 -0.86
C ILE A 235 -6.26 10.33 0.01
N PRO A 236 -6.14 10.22 1.36
CA PRO A 236 -5.72 11.35 2.18
C PRO A 236 -4.35 11.90 1.77
N TYR A 237 -3.39 11.01 1.53
CA TYR A 237 -2.06 11.39 1.05
C TYR A 237 -2.14 12.08 -0.31
N HIS A 238 -2.86 11.52 -1.29
CA HIS A 238 -2.94 12.12 -2.62
C HIS A 238 -3.72 13.44 -2.64
N ILE A 239 -4.74 13.62 -1.81
CA ILE A 239 -5.41 14.91 -1.64
C ILE A 239 -4.44 15.93 -1.06
N PHE A 240 -3.76 15.59 0.04
CA PHE A 240 -2.78 16.47 0.66
C PHE A 240 -1.65 16.83 -0.31
N ARG A 241 -1.18 15.85 -1.07
CA ARG A 241 -0.12 16.01 -2.08
C ARG A 241 -0.51 17.02 -3.15
N LEU A 242 -1.78 17.07 -3.58
CA LEU A 242 -2.25 18.08 -4.54
C LEU A 242 -2.13 19.50 -3.97
N SER A 243 -2.38 19.70 -2.68
CA SER A 243 -2.21 21.00 -2.01
C SER A 243 -0.75 21.32 -1.70
N TYR A 244 0.03 20.31 -1.30
CA TYR A 244 1.46 20.41 -0.96
C TYR A 244 2.32 20.90 -2.13
N LEU A 245 1.99 20.49 -3.35
CA LEU A 245 2.75 20.85 -4.55
C LEU A 245 2.81 22.37 -4.81
N ASN A 246 1.92 23.16 -4.20
CA ASN A 246 1.95 24.62 -4.29
C ASN A 246 2.77 25.29 -3.15
N ASN A 247 3.07 24.59 -2.05
CA ASN A 247 3.73 25.11 -0.84
C ASN A 247 4.79 24.13 -0.30
N ILE A 248 5.74 23.73 -1.15
CA ILE A 248 6.68 22.61 -0.88
C ILE A 248 7.56 22.83 0.37
N LYS A 249 7.96 24.07 0.67
CA LYS A 249 8.95 24.36 1.73
C LYS A 249 8.40 24.36 3.16
N GLU A 250 7.11 24.60 3.35
CA GLU A 250 6.52 24.73 4.70
C GLU A 250 5.87 23.44 5.21
N LEU A 251 5.60 22.46 4.33
CA LEU A 251 4.76 21.29 4.65
C LEU A 251 5.49 19.93 4.54
N GLU A 252 6.83 19.91 4.52
CA GLU A 252 7.62 18.67 4.31
C GLU A 252 7.38 17.63 5.42
N GLY A 253 7.35 18.04 6.70
CA GLY A 253 7.06 17.15 7.83
C GLY A 253 5.66 16.53 7.75
N THR A 254 4.65 17.36 7.44
CA THR A 254 3.27 16.92 7.26
C THR A 254 3.14 15.96 6.08
N ASN A 255 3.86 16.18 4.98
CA ASN A 255 3.89 15.27 3.84
C ASN A 255 4.39 13.87 4.25
N GLU A 256 5.47 13.78 5.03
CA GLU A 256 5.97 12.49 5.53
C GLU A 256 4.97 11.79 6.43
N ILE A 257 4.22 12.52 7.29
CA ILE A 257 3.14 11.92 8.08
C ILE A 257 2.07 11.32 7.17
N PHE A 258 1.53 12.09 6.21
CA PHE A 258 0.51 11.56 5.30
C PHE A 258 1.03 10.40 4.45
N LEU A 259 2.29 10.45 4.02
CA LEU A 259 2.93 9.36 3.30
C LEU A 259 3.06 8.12 4.19
N SER A 260 3.39 8.26 5.48
CA SER A 260 3.46 7.15 6.42
C SER A 260 2.09 6.48 6.62
N ILE A 261 0.98 7.21 6.52
CA ILE A 261 -0.38 6.63 6.61
C ILE A 261 -0.61 5.57 5.52
N THR A 262 -0.03 5.75 4.33
CA THR A 262 -0.15 4.78 3.23
C THR A 262 0.37 3.40 3.60
N THR A 263 1.31 3.32 4.55
CA THR A 263 2.00 2.09 4.96
C THR A 263 1.14 1.17 5.84
N PHE A 264 0.05 1.70 6.43
CA PHE A 264 -0.94 0.88 7.13
C PHE A 264 -1.66 -0.09 6.20
N ASN A 265 -1.53 0.06 4.87
CA ASN A 265 -1.99 -0.95 3.92
C ASN A 265 -1.40 -2.35 4.19
N CYS A 266 -0.26 -2.47 4.90
CA CYS A 266 0.32 -3.75 5.35
C CYS A 266 -0.60 -4.57 6.28
N LEU A 267 -1.64 -3.94 6.85
CA LEU A 267 -2.65 -4.58 7.69
C LEU A 267 -3.74 -5.30 6.88
N ASP A 268 -3.75 -5.12 5.56
CA ASP A 268 -4.73 -5.72 4.67
C ASP A 268 -4.77 -7.26 4.75
N MET A 269 -3.65 -7.89 5.11
CA MET A 269 -3.58 -9.34 5.30
C MET A 269 -4.44 -9.84 6.46
N LEU A 270 -4.81 -8.98 7.42
CA LEU A 270 -5.77 -9.32 8.47
C LEU A 270 -7.17 -9.59 7.91
N THR A 271 -7.50 -9.07 6.73
CA THR A 271 -8.79 -9.36 6.06
C THR A 271 -8.97 -10.85 5.73
N PHE A 272 -7.88 -11.62 5.65
CA PHE A 272 -7.94 -13.07 5.44
C PHE A 272 -8.32 -13.86 6.70
N LEU A 273 -8.11 -13.32 7.91
CA LEU A 273 -8.46 -13.96 9.18
C LEU A 273 -9.97 -14.17 9.36
N GLY A 274 -10.79 -13.30 8.76
CA GLY A 274 -12.26 -13.41 8.78
C GLY A 274 -12.80 -14.73 8.19
N ARG A 275 -11.96 -15.51 7.49
CA ARG A 275 -12.30 -16.86 7.03
C ARG A 275 -12.60 -17.83 8.18
N ARG A 276 -12.07 -17.62 9.39
CA ARG A 276 -12.30 -18.49 10.56
C ARG A 276 -13.56 -18.12 11.35
N SER A 277 -13.88 -16.85 11.55
CA SER A 277 -15.07 -16.46 12.33
C SER A 277 -16.39 -16.85 11.66
N CYS A 278 -16.47 -16.86 10.32
CA CYS A 278 -17.64 -17.40 9.64
C CYS A 278 -17.82 -18.93 9.84
N ASN A 279 -16.73 -19.69 10.08
CA ASN A 279 -16.85 -21.10 10.44
C ASN A 279 -17.27 -21.29 11.90
N MET A 280 -17.05 -20.30 12.79
CA MET A 280 -17.57 -20.35 14.16
C MET A 280 -19.09 -20.15 14.23
N CYS A 281 -19.69 -19.41 13.29
CA CYS A 281 -21.15 -19.36 13.15
C CYS A 281 -21.77 -20.70 12.71
N PHE A 282 -20.95 -21.65 12.25
CA PHE A 282 -21.40 -22.99 11.84
C PHE A 282 -21.50 -23.99 12.99
N VAL A 283 -20.85 -23.73 14.14
CA VAL A 283 -20.89 -24.66 15.28
C VAL A 283 -22.03 -24.31 16.26
N GLY A 284 -22.54 -23.08 16.23
CA GLY A 284 -23.58 -22.62 17.15
C GLY A 284 -25.03 -22.91 16.75
N LYS A 285 -25.29 -23.69 15.70
CA LYS A 285 -26.67 -23.97 15.22
C LYS A 285 -26.99 -25.45 14.97
N ALA A 286 -26.17 -26.35 15.50
CA ALA A 286 -26.38 -27.80 15.44
C ALA A 286 -26.42 -28.42 16.85
N ALA A 287 -27.11 -27.74 17.78
CA ALA A 287 -27.51 -28.28 19.07
C ALA A 287 -28.95 -27.86 19.35
#